data_AF-A0ABD5Y8P6-F1
#
_entry.id   AF-A0ABD5Y8P6-F1
#
_cell.length_a   1.000
_cell.length_b   1.000
_cell.length_c   1.000
_cell.angle_alpha   90.00
_cell.angle_beta   90.00
_cell.angle_gamma   90.00
#
_symmetry.space_group_name_H-M   'P 1'
#
loop_
_entity.id
_entity.type
_entity.pdbx_description
1 polymer ?
#
loop_
_entity_poly.entity_id
_entity_poly.type
_entity_poly.pdbx_seq_one_letter_code
_entity_poly.pdbx_strand_id
1 'polypeptide(L)' 'MVALPLVLDAAARFDPPEEPQVLEVVKVATAGLLAVVQGLVLAWNLGRDVPFDRFVVGVAVWAIAVVGYSLAVERGYGPA' A
#
# COMPACT_ATOMS: atom_id res chain seq x y z
N MET A 1 -3.46 12.20 -5.83
CA MET A 1 -4.10 10.95 -5.37
C MET A 1 -5.10 11.23 -4.26
N VAL A 2 -6.20 11.94 -4.56
CA VAL A 2 -7.15 12.40 -3.51
C VAL A 2 -8.22 11.35 -3.20
N ALA A 3 -8.60 10.53 -4.18
CA ALA A 3 -9.61 9.49 -3.98
C ALA A 3 -9.14 8.34 -3.06
N LEU A 4 -7.84 8.04 -3.06
CA LEU A 4 -7.27 6.95 -2.26
C LEU A 4 -7.59 7.05 -0.76
N PRO A 5 -7.23 8.16 -0.05
CA PRO A 5 -7.52 8.26 1.37
C PRO A 5 -9.02 8.15 1.65
N LEU A 6 -9.89 8.69 0.78
CA LEU A 6 -11.34 8.58 0.94
C LEU A 6 -11.84 7.14 0.87
N VAL A 7 -11.30 6.34 -0.06
CA VAL A 7 -11.64 4.92 -0.18
C VAL A 7 -11.18 4.14 1.06
N LEU A 8 -9.97 4.42 1.53
CA LEU A 8 -9.43 3.77 2.73
C LEU A 8 -10.17 4.19 4.00
N ASP A 9 -10.58 5.46 4.10
CA ASP A 9 -11.44 5.95 5.19
C ASP A 9 -12.82 5.30 5.15
N ALA A 10 -13.39 5.09 3.97
CA ALA A 10 -14.65 4.38 3.83
C ALA A 10 -14.52 2.91 4.24
N ALA A 11 -13.43 2.23 3.86
CA ALA A 11 -13.16 0.86 4.29
C ALA A 11 -13.00 0.76 5.82
N ALA A 12 -12.27 1.69 6.44
CA ALA A 12 -12.09 1.76 7.89
C ALA A 12 -13.38 2.01 8.67
N ARG A 13 -14.47 2.46 8.04
CA ARG A 13 -15.79 2.51 8.69
C ARG A 13 -16.44 1.15 8.85
N PHE A 14 -16.12 0.19 7.97
CA PHE A 14 -16.64 -1.18 8.03
C PHE A 14 -15.73 -2.09 8.87
N ASP A 15 -14.43 -1.84 8.84
CA ASP A 15 -13.42 -2.58 9.60
C ASP A 15 -12.39 -1.59 10.19
N PRO A 16 -12.74 -0.93 11.32
CA PRO A 16 -11.87 0.06 11.94
C PRO A 16 -10.65 -0.63 12.56
N PRO A 17 -9.42 -0.15 12.29
CA PRO A 17 -8.24 -0.71 12.93
C PRO A 17 -8.25 -0.40 14.43
N GLU A 18 -7.75 -1.34 15.23
CA GLU A 18 -7.59 -1.16 16.68
C GLU A 18 -6.64 0.00 17.01
N GLU A 19 -5.60 0.17 16.17
CA GLU A 19 -4.58 1.21 16.31
C GLU A 19 -4.65 2.21 15.15
N PRO A 20 -4.94 3.52 15.39
CA PRO A 20 -5.12 4.51 14.33
C PRO A 20 -3.92 4.65 13.37
N GLN A 21 -2.70 4.40 13.87
CA GLN A 21 -1.48 4.44 13.08
C GLN A 21 -1.48 3.44 11.92
N VAL A 22 -2.22 2.33 12.02
CA VAL A 22 -2.30 1.32 10.96
C VAL A 22 -2.94 1.91 9.70
N LEU A 23 -4.01 2.70 9.86
CA LEU A 23 -4.69 3.33 8.73
C LEU A 23 -3.77 4.32 8.00
N GLU A 24 -2.98 5.11 8.74
CA GLU A 24 -2.04 6.06 8.16
C GLU A 24 -0.93 5.36 7.37
N VAL A 25 -0.35 4.30 7.95
CA VAL A 25 0.69 3.51 7.27
C VAL A 25 0.14 2.84 6.01
N VAL A 26 -1.06 2.26 6.06
CA VAL A 26 -1.72 1.66 4.89
C VAL A 26 -1.96 2.70 3.80
N LYS A 27 -2.42 3.92 4.16
CA LYS A 27 -2.61 5.02 3.20
C LYS A 27 -1.31 5.40 2.50
N VAL A 28 -0.24 5.61 3.27
CA VAL A 28 1.08 5.99 2.72
C VAL A 28 1.66 4.87 1.86
N ALA A 29 1.62 3.63 2.34
CA ALA A 29 2.11 2.47 1.61
C ALA A 29 1.37 2.26 0.29
N THR A 30 0.04 2.44 0.28
CA THR A 30 -0.78 2.30 -0.93
C THR A 30 -0.55 3.47 -1.90
N ALA A 31 -0.39 4.69 -1.39
CA ALA A 31 -0.02 5.84 -2.20
C ALA A 31 1.34 5.64 -2.88
N GLY A 32 2.32 5.09 -2.16
CA GLY A 32 3.63 4.72 -2.69
C GLY A 32 3.53 3.68 -3.80
N LEU A 33 2.77 2.60 -3.58
CA LEU A 33 2.54 1.58 -4.62
C LEU A 33 1.93 2.19 -5.88
N LEU A 34 0.90 3.01 -5.73
CA LEU A 34 0.24 3.64 -6.87
C LEU A 34 1.14 4.67 -7.57
N ALA A 35 2.01 5.38 -6.85
CA ALA A 35 3.02 6.23 -7.46
C ALA A 35 4.00 5.39 -8.33
N VAL A 36 4.42 4.21 -7.86
CA VAL A 36 5.23 3.27 -8.64
C VAL A 36 4.47 2.83 -9.89
N VAL A 37 3.20 2.44 -9.77
CA VAL A 37 2.35 2.07 -10.92
C VAL A 37 2.29 3.20 -11.95
N GLN A 38 2.04 4.43 -11.51
CA GLN A 38 2.02 5.60 -12.42
C GLN A 38 3.37 5.82 -13.09
N GLY A 39 4.49 5.62 -12.37
CA GLY A 39 5.83 5.67 -12.94
C GLY A 39 6.06 4.61 -14.02
N LEU A 40 5.59 3.38 -13.80
CA LEU A 40 5.68 2.31 -14.80
C LEU A 40 4.79 2.59 -16.01
N VAL A 41 3.58 3.09 -15.81
CA VAL A 41 2.69 3.52 -16.91
C VAL A 41 3.33 4.64 -17.71
N LEU A 42 3.95 5.62 -17.05
CA LEU A 42 4.70 6.68 -17.73
C LEU A 42 5.87 6.11 -18.53
N ALA A 43 6.66 5.20 -17.96
CA ALA A 43 7.77 4.55 -18.65
C ALA A 43 7.28 3.79 -19.90
N TRP A 44 6.18 3.05 -19.77
CA TRP A 44 5.55 2.35 -20.89
C TRP A 44 5.09 3.32 -21.99
N ASN A 45 4.42 4.42 -21.62
CA ASN A 45 4.00 5.46 -22.56
C ASN A 45 5.17 6.14 -23.28
N LEU A 46 6.35 6.16 -22.66
CA LEU A 46 7.60 6.65 -23.27
C LEU A 46 8.32 5.59 -24.12
N GLY A 47 7.72 4.41 -24.32
CA GLY A 47 8.29 3.31 -25.09
C GLY A 47 9.43 2.57 -24.38
N ARG A 48 9.53 2.67 -23.04
CA ARG A 48 10.48 1.88 -22.26
C ARG A 48 9.90 0.52 -21.93
N ASP A 49 10.77 -0.49 -21.90
CA ASP A 49 10.40 -1.83 -21.43
C ASP A 49 10.08 -1.80 -19.93
N VAL A 50 8.90 -2.29 -19.59
CA VAL A 50 8.45 -2.41 -18.20
C VAL A 50 8.63 -3.85 -17.74
N PRO A 51 9.45 -4.12 -16.70
CA PRO A 51 9.65 -5.48 -16.20
C PRO A 51 8.46 -5.91 -15.33
N PHE A 52 7.38 -6.35 -15.97
CA PHE A 52 6.11 -6.69 -15.29
C PHE A 52 6.28 -7.80 -14.25
N ASP A 53 7.09 -8.82 -14.51
CA ASP A 53 7.36 -9.90 -13.54
C ASP A 53 7.94 -9.37 -12.22
N ARG A 54 8.88 -8.42 -12.30
CA ARG A 54 9.46 -7.78 -11.11
C ARG A 54 8.44 -6.93 -10.38
N PHE A 55 7.56 -6.24 -11.13
CA PHE A 55 6.48 -5.48 -10.55
C PHE A 55 5.51 -6.39 -9.78
N VAL A 56 5.10 -7.52 -10.33
CA VAL A 56 4.22 -8.50 -9.67
C VAL A 56 4.86 -9.05 -8.39
N VAL A 57 6.15 -9.43 -8.44
CA VAL A 57 6.90 -9.84 -7.24
C VAL A 57 6.92 -8.72 -6.21
N GLY A 58 7.16 -7.48 -6.64
CA GLY A 58 7.12 -6.30 -5.77
C GLY A 58 5.77 -6.08 -5.10
N VAL A 59 4.66 -6.27 -5.83
CA VAL A 59 3.30 -6.20 -5.28
C VAL A 59 3.08 -7.28 -4.21
N ALA A 60 3.56 -8.51 -4.45
CA ALA A 60 3.45 -9.59 -3.47
C ALA A 60 4.24 -9.26 -2.19
N VAL A 61 5.47 -8.76 -2.31
CA VAL A 61 6.29 -8.32 -1.17
C VAL A 61 5.61 -7.17 -0.43
N TRP A 62 5.09 -6.18 -1.16
CA TRP A 62 4.34 -5.07 -0.58
C TRP A 62 3.11 -5.55 0.21
N ALA A 63 2.34 -6.48 -0.34
CA ALA A 63 1.16 -7.03 0.33
C ALA A 63 1.53 -7.76 1.62
N ILE A 64 2.58 -8.60 1.59
CA ILE A 64 3.12 -9.28 2.77
C ILE A 64 3.55 -8.26 3.83
N ALA A 65 4.24 -7.19 3.43
CA ALA A 65 4.72 -6.16 4.34
C ALA A 65 3.58 -5.38 5.01
N VAL A 66 2.58 -4.94 4.24
CA VAL A 66 1.45 -4.16 4.77
C VAL A 66 0.59 -5.02 5.70
N VAL A 67 0.24 -6.24 5.28
CA VAL A 67 -0.53 -7.17 6.13
C VAL A 67 0.26 -7.57 7.37
N GLY A 68 1.55 -7.88 7.19
CA GLY A 68 2.44 -8.24 8.30
C GLY A 68 2.59 -7.12 9.32
N TYR A 69 2.67 -5.87 8.88
CA TYR A 69 2.70 -4.71 9.76
C TYR A 69 1.42 -4.58 10.57
N SER A 70 0.24 -4.61 9.93
CA SER A 70 -1.05 -4.52 10.64
C SER A 70 -1.18 -5.62 11.70
N LEU A 71 -0.87 -6.85 11.31
CA LEU A 71 -0.89 -8.02 12.19
C LEU A 71 0.13 -7.97 13.34
N ALA A 72 1.27 -7.31 13.15
CA ALA A 72 2.28 -7.14 14.18
C ALA A 72 1.82 -6.09 15.20
N VAL A 73 1.26 -4.98 14.74
CA VAL A 73 0.72 -3.91 15.58
C VAL A 73 -0.45 -4.42 16.42
N GLU A 74 -1.43 -5.11 15.82
CA GLU A 74 -2.57 -5.71 16.53
C GLU A 74 -2.13 -6.69 17.64
N ARG A 75 -1.05 -7.45 17.40
CA ARG A 75 -0.53 -8.40 18.39
C ARG A 75 0.38 -7.77 19.45
N GLY A 76 0.54 -6.45 19.44
CA GLY A 76 1.40 -5.74 20.40
C GLY A 76 2.90 -5.93 20.16
N TYR A 77 3.31 -6.37 18.95
CA TYR A 77 4.71 -6.42 18.54
C TYR A 77 5.20 -5.07 17.96
N GLY A 78 4.42 -4.00 18.10
CA GLY A 78 4.79 -2.66 17.67
C GLY A 78 5.99 -2.11 18.46
N PRO A 79 6.82 -1.24 17.87
CA PRO A 79 7.87 -0.55 18.61
C PRO A 79 7.24 0.25 19.76
N ALA A 80 7.81 0.11 20.97
CA ALA A 80 7.47 0.87 22.15
C ALA A 80 7.75 2.38 21.99
#